data_AF-A0A7G9YP82-F1
#
_entry.id   AF-A0A7G9YP82-F1
#
_cell.length_a   1.000
_cell.length_b   1.000
_cell.length_c   1.000
_cell.angle_alpha   90.00
_cell.angle_beta   90.00
_cell.angle_gamma   90.00
#
_symmetry.space_group_name_H-M   'P 1'
#
loop_
_entity.id
_entity.type
_entity.pdbx_description
1 polymer ?
#
loop_
_entity_poly.entity_id
_entity_poly.type
_entity_poly.pdbx_seq_one_letter_code
_entity_poly.pdbx_strand_id
1 'polypeptide(L)' 'MTEKGEVYRCNICGNVVQVLEAGDGELVCCGVPMELV' A
#
# COMPACT_ATOMS: atom_id res chain seq x y z
N MET A 1 -3.47 -8.80 -2.43
CA MET A 1 -2.19 -9.38 -2.87
C MET A 1 -1.31 -8.25 -3.33
N THR A 2 -0.11 -8.14 -2.75
CA THR A 2 0.92 -7.17 -3.09
C THR A 2 2.10 -7.88 -3.74
N GLU A 3 2.80 -7.18 -4.62
CA GLU A 3 4.04 -7.63 -5.26
C GLU A 3 5.25 -6.82 -4.78
N LYS A 4 6.41 -7.47 -4.74
CA LYS A 4 7.64 -6.82 -4.31
C LYS A 4 8.02 -5.70 -5.27
N GLY A 5 8.25 -4.51 -4.71
CA GLY A 5 8.66 -3.31 -5.46
C GLY A 5 7.53 -2.33 -5.72
N GLU A 6 6.26 -2.74 -5.60
CA GLU A 6 5.11 -1.86 -5.71
C GLU A 6 5.17 -0.72 -4.70
N VAL A 7 4.66 0.45 -5.10
CA VAL A 7 4.60 1.65 -4.27
C VAL A 7 3.13 2.00 -4.05
N TYR A 8 2.76 2.20 -2.79
CA TYR A 8 1.38 2.52 -2.42
C TYR A 8 1.31 3.86 -1.72
N ARG A 9 0.23 4.60 -1.97
CA ARG A 9 -0.08 5.89 -1.35
C ARG A 9 -1.43 5.85 -0.63
N CYS A 10 -1.49 6.42 0.57
CA CYS A 10 -2.75 6.71 1.25
C CYS A 10 -3.28 8.08 0.79
N ASN A 11 -4.50 8.12 0.27
CA ASN A 11 -5.12 9.37 -0.19
C ASN A 11 -5.69 10.26 0.93
N ILE A 12 -5.70 9.78 2.18
CA ILE A 12 -6.17 10.56 3.33
C ILE A 12 -5.00 11.31 3.99
N CYS A 13 -3.95 10.60 4.39
CA CYS A 13 -2.83 11.19 5.13
C CYS A 13 -1.57 11.44 4.28
N GLY A 14 -1.52 10.92 3.05
CA GLY A 14 -0.40 11.10 2.14
C GLY A 14 0.78 10.15 2.34
N ASN A 15 0.70 9.20 3.29
CA ASN A 15 1.76 8.20 3.52
C ASN A 15 2.07 7.41 2.24
N VAL A 16 3.35 7.20 1.98
CA VAL A 16 3.86 6.42 0.84
C VAL A 16 4.76 5.30 1.37
N VAL A 17 4.52 4.08 0.92
CA VAL A 17 5.31 2.90 1.32
C VAL A 17 5.66 2.06 0.10
N GLN A 18 6.78 1.35 0.16
CA GLN A 18 7.19 0.38 -0.87
C GLN A 18 7.11 -1.03 -0.29
N VAL A 19 6.60 -1.97 -1.08
CA VAL A 19 6.54 -3.38 -0.71
C VAL A 19 7.92 -4.01 -0.82
N LEU A 20 8.49 -4.44 0.30
CA LEU A 20 9.78 -5.15 0.35
C LEU A 20 9.62 -6.67 0.21
N GLU A 21 8.49 -7.19 0.67
CA GLU A 21 8.10 -8.61 0.61
C GLU A 21 6.61 -8.72 0.28
N ALA A 22 6.26 -9.63 -0.63
CA ALA A 22 4.89 -9.85 -1.11
C ALA A 22 4.00 -10.50 -0.03
N GLY A 23 2.70 -10.26 -0.11
CA GLY A 23 1.72 -10.92 0.76
C GLY A 23 0.30 -10.85 0.17
N ASP A 24 -0.59 -11.72 0.65
CA ASP A 24 -1.93 -11.87 0.06
C ASP A 24 -2.93 -10.79 0.52
N GLY A 25 -2.60 -10.05 1.58
CA GLY A 25 -3.44 -8.99 2.14
C GLY A 25 -3.59 -7.74 1.26
N GLU A 26 -4.46 -6.85 1.68
CA GLU A 26 -4.62 -5.49 1.15
C GLU A 26 -3.99 -4.49 2.12
N LEU A 27 -3.27 -3.49 1.61
CA LEU A 27 -2.69 -2.44 2.44
C LEU A 27 -3.77 -1.42 2.81
N VAL A 28 -3.98 -1.24 4.10
CA VAL A 28 -4.97 -0.30 4.66
C VAL A 28 -4.25 0.76 5.48
N CYS A 29 -4.55 2.03 5.21
CA CYS A 29 -4.08 3.17 6.01
C CYS A 29 -5.24 4.12 6.22
N CYS A 30 -5.41 4.65 7.45
CA CYS A 30 -6.55 5.50 7.81
C CYS A 30 -7.94 4.84 7.61
N GLY A 31 -8.01 3.51 7.70
CA GLY A 31 -9.26 2.75 7.56
C GLY A 31 -9.75 2.56 6.13
N VAL A 32 -8.97 2.95 5.12
CA VAL A 32 -9.27 2.72 3.70
C VAL A 32 -8.12 1.98 3.00
N PRO A 33 -8.41 1.25 1.91
CA PRO A 33 -7.37 0.72 1.05
C PRO A 33 -6.43 1.81 0.52
N MET A 34 -5.15 1.49 0.42
CA MET A 34 -4.15 2.34 -0.24
C MET A 34 -4.20 2.15 -1.76
N GLU A 35 -3.82 3.18 -2.51
CA GLU A 35 -3.76 3.14 -3.98
C GLU A 35 -2.36 2.79 -4.48
N LEU A 36 -2.30 1.93 -5.50
CA LEU A 36 -1.06 1.62 -6.23
C LEU A 36 -0.66 2.81 -7.10
N VAL A 37 0.62 3.19 -7.04
CA VAL A 37 1.22 4.32 -7.77
C VAL A 37 2.03 3.83 -8.96
#